data_AF-A0AAN6LBI6-F1
#
_entry.id   AF-A0AAN6LBI6-F1
#
_cell.length_a   1.000
_cell.length_b   1.000
_cell.length_c   1.000
_cell.angle_alpha   90.00
_cell.angle_beta   90.00
_cell.angle_gamma   90.00
#
_symmetry.space_group_name_H-M   'P 1'
#
loop_
_entity.id
_entity.type
_entity.pdbx_description
1 polymer ?
#
loop_
_entity_poly.entity_id
_entity_poly.type
_entity_poly.pdbx_seq_one_letter_code
_entity_poly.pdbx_strand_id
1 'polypeptide(L)'
;MAPRRGGGGGGSFGSVSSCASGAFSTKASQAQIAFNAIFSFFNLVLLVMAFRRICGGKGANTPGRWALIVALFLSVICVLWNLVIQVLYECAVTSGNFYVSLSIAPVFFRWLSDILLVGAVMVAICKRLHQIAGMHPRVLAIGHGTLAAIFALFYFIAACLSAAITAMDINSYYSGSDYYDEARTLALLEKARRGVMTAAGVFVVIGMISTAINLTTARSRCGALKNGALVPLLATTSFCYAAMILITEVVVTRLQTMVSSNAGYIDALLTFQFLNMFFNVATFYFALRVAAAAALGDSLPSNGNHPPVEQQQNYAYVPPPGQEQQYNHSAIPAFQPQAQHTTSFTSAPQPYQSYQAYEPYRNQTTN
;
A
#
# COMPACT_ATOMS: atom_id res chain seq x y z
N MET A 1 -42.40 -56.32 -21.87
CA MET A 1 -41.45 -55.45 -22.60
C MET A 1 -40.65 -54.68 -21.57
N ALA A 2 -39.38 -55.02 -21.39
CA ALA A 2 -38.48 -54.36 -20.43
C ALA A 2 -37.70 -53.23 -21.13
N PRO A 3 -37.44 -52.10 -20.44
CA PRO A 3 -36.70 -50.99 -21.02
C PRO A 3 -35.20 -51.32 -21.08
N ARG A 4 -34.63 -51.24 -22.29
CA ARG A 4 -33.18 -51.31 -22.50
C ARG A 4 -32.50 -50.06 -21.94
N ARG A 5 -31.83 -50.22 -20.80
CA ARG A 5 -30.69 -49.39 -20.38
C ARG A 5 -29.51 -49.64 -21.31
N GLY A 6 -28.75 -48.59 -21.61
CA GLY A 6 -27.38 -48.71 -22.09
C GLY A 6 -27.11 -47.99 -23.41
N GLY A 7 -27.04 -46.66 -23.36
CA GLY A 7 -26.43 -45.84 -24.40
C GLY A 7 -25.55 -44.82 -23.71
N GLY A 8 -24.29 -45.16 -23.48
CA GLY A 8 -23.28 -44.24 -22.98
C GLY A 8 -23.15 -43.08 -23.97
N GLY A 9 -23.62 -41.90 -23.55
CA GLY A 9 -23.36 -40.66 -24.26
C GLY A 9 -21.87 -40.40 -24.22
N GLY A 10 -21.19 -40.65 -25.34
CA GLY A 10 -19.86 -40.15 -25.60
C GLY A 10 -19.90 -38.64 -25.47
N GLY A 11 -19.42 -38.13 -24.35
CA GLY A 11 -19.00 -36.74 -24.25
C GLY A 11 -17.90 -36.55 -25.27
N SER A 12 -18.25 -36.00 -26.42
CA SER A 12 -17.33 -35.43 -27.38
C SER A 12 -16.62 -34.28 -26.66
N PHE A 13 -15.56 -34.61 -25.92
CA PHE A 13 -14.55 -33.64 -25.55
C PHE A 13 -14.04 -33.08 -26.86
N GLY A 14 -14.44 -31.82 -27.12
CA GLY A 14 -14.13 -31.11 -28.35
C GLY A 14 -12.65 -31.26 -28.66
N SER A 15 -12.37 -31.49 -29.94
CA SER A 15 -11.07 -31.30 -30.57
C SER A 15 -10.27 -30.25 -29.80
N VAL A 16 -9.19 -30.70 -29.14
CA VAL A 16 -8.23 -29.81 -28.49
C VAL A 16 -7.79 -28.84 -29.58
N SER A 17 -8.30 -27.61 -29.55
CA SER A 17 -8.00 -26.61 -30.57
C SER A 17 -6.51 -26.34 -30.46
N SER A 18 -5.72 -26.99 -31.30
CA SER A 18 -4.29 -26.84 -31.30
C SER A 18 -4.00 -25.38 -31.63
N CYS A 19 -3.35 -24.69 -30.70
CA CYS A 19 -2.82 -23.34 -30.89
C CYS A 19 -2.04 -23.29 -32.21
N ALA A 20 -2.10 -22.16 -32.94
CA ALA A 20 -1.44 -22.03 -34.23
C ALA A 20 0.05 -22.42 -34.17
N SER A 21 0.59 -23.03 -35.22
CA SER A 21 1.95 -23.59 -35.24
C SER A 21 3.08 -22.57 -35.03
N GLY A 22 2.77 -21.27 -35.03
CA GLY A 22 3.69 -20.16 -34.76
C GLY A 22 3.48 -19.44 -33.43
N ALA A 23 2.56 -19.91 -32.58
CA ALA A 23 2.28 -19.30 -31.29
C ALA A 23 3.53 -19.33 -30.39
N PHE A 24 3.82 -18.22 -29.72
CA PHE A 24 5.00 -18.06 -28.86
C PHE A 24 6.33 -18.32 -29.58
N SER A 25 6.40 -18.09 -30.90
CA SER A 25 7.64 -18.27 -31.67
C SER A 25 8.68 -17.18 -31.39
N THR A 26 8.25 -16.01 -30.90
CA THR A 26 9.13 -14.87 -30.65
C THR A 26 9.71 -14.90 -29.23
N LYS A 27 10.98 -14.52 -29.05
CA LYS A 27 11.59 -14.40 -27.70
C LYS A 27 10.82 -13.43 -26.80
N ALA A 28 10.25 -12.38 -27.37
CA ALA A 28 9.48 -11.38 -26.64
C ALA A 28 8.20 -11.96 -26.03
N SER A 29 7.42 -12.72 -26.81
CA SER A 29 6.19 -13.36 -26.32
C SER A 29 6.50 -14.39 -25.22
N GLN A 30 7.54 -15.22 -25.42
CA GLN A 30 8.02 -16.19 -24.43
C GLN A 30 8.45 -15.52 -23.12
N ALA A 31 9.20 -14.42 -23.19
CA ALA A 31 9.60 -13.67 -22.01
C ALA A 31 8.41 -13.03 -21.29
N GLN A 32 7.48 -12.41 -22.03
CA GLN A 32 6.30 -11.78 -21.47
C GLN A 32 5.38 -12.77 -20.74
N ILE A 33 5.13 -13.95 -21.33
CA ILE A 33 4.31 -14.97 -20.67
C ILE A 33 5.00 -15.53 -19.43
N ALA A 34 6.32 -15.74 -19.49
CA ALA A 34 7.10 -16.19 -18.35
C ALA A 34 7.07 -15.17 -17.21
N PHE A 35 7.26 -13.88 -17.50
CA PHE A 35 7.19 -12.82 -16.50
C PHE A 35 5.79 -12.74 -15.88
N ASN A 36 4.73 -12.69 -16.70
CA ASN A 36 3.36 -12.65 -16.21
C ASN A 36 3.04 -13.87 -15.32
N ALA A 37 3.47 -15.08 -15.70
CA ALA A 37 3.28 -16.28 -14.91
C ALA A 37 4.01 -16.23 -13.55
N ILE A 38 5.30 -15.87 -13.56
CA ILE A 38 6.14 -15.78 -12.35
C ILE A 38 5.58 -14.73 -11.38
N PHE A 39 5.30 -13.52 -11.87
CA PHE A 39 4.80 -12.44 -11.02
C PHE A 39 3.35 -12.64 -10.59
N SER A 40 2.52 -13.32 -11.39
CA SER A 40 1.19 -13.78 -10.95
C SER A 40 1.29 -14.72 -9.75
N PHE A 41 2.18 -15.71 -9.83
CA PHE A 41 2.43 -16.62 -8.71
C PHE A 41 2.84 -15.87 -7.44
N PHE A 42 3.82 -14.95 -7.54
CA PHE A 42 4.23 -14.15 -6.38
C PHE A 42 3.08 -13.28 -5.84
N ASN A 43 2.33 -12.61 -6.70
CA ASN A 43 1.19 -11.79 -6.27
C ASN A 43 0.10 -12.64 -5.59
N LEU A 44 -0.20 -13.85 -6.09
CA LEU A 44 -1.13 -14.78 -5.45
C LEU A 44 -0.64 -15.22 -4.06
N VAL A 45 0.64 -15.57 -3.93
CA VAL A 45 1.24 -15.91 -2.63
C VAL A 45 1.14 -14.74 -1.66
N LEU A 46 1.46 -13.52 -2.10
CA LEU A 46 1.31 -12.31 -1.28
C LEU A 46 -0.15 -12.05 -0.89
N LEU A 47 -1.09 -12.29 -1.81
CA LEU A 47 -2.52 -12.08 -1.57
C LEU A 47 -3.02 -13.05 -0.50
N VAL A 48 -2.68 -14.33 -0.61
CA VAL A 48 -3.00 -15.35 0.41
C VAL A 48 -2.36 -14.99 1.75
N MET A 49 -1.10 -14.54 1.77
CA MET A 49 -0.45 -14.06 2.99
C MET A 49 -1.17 -12.86 3.61
N ALA A 50 -1.59 -11.90 2.79
CA ALA A 50 -2.30 -10.70 3.22
C ALA A 50 -3.65 -11.07 3.85
N PHE A 51 -4.45 -11.90 3.17
CA PHE A 51 -5.73 -12.39 3.69
C PHE A 51 -5.57 -13.16 5.01
N ARG A 52 -4.64 -14.12 5.07
CA ARG A 52 -4.41 -14.91 6.30
C ARG A 52 -4.04 -14.04 7.49
N ARG A 53 -3.21 -13.02 7.27
CA ARG A 53 -2.77 -12.12 8.36
C ARG A 53 -3.84 -11.12 8.77
N ILE A 54 -4.61 -10.59 7.83
CA ILE A 54 -5.57 -9.53 8.11
C ILE A 54 -6.89 -10.11 8.61
N CYS A 55 -7.37 -11.21 8.04
CA CYS A 55 -8.58 -11.89 8.51
C CYS A 55 -8.35 -12.73 9.78
N GLY A 56 -7.13 -13.20 10.02
CA GLY A 56 -6.80 -14.01 11.20
C GLY A 56 -6.46 -13.20 12.46
N GLY A 57 -6.23 -11.89 12.35
CA GLY A 57 -5.84 -11.05 13.48
C GLY A 57 -7.04 -10.41 14.17
N LYS A 58 -7.14 -10.53 15.50
CA LYS A 58 -8.12 -9.80 16.36
C LYS A 58 -7.88 -8.28 16.43
N GLY A 59 -7.11 -7.71 15.50
CA GLY A 59 -6.66 -6.31 15.54
C GLY A 59 -7.49 -5.43 14.61
N ALA A 60 -7.92 -4.28 15.14
CA ALA A 60 -8.80 -3.30 14.50
C ALA A 60 -8.56 -3.08 13.00
N ASN A 61 -9.67 -3.00 12.26
CA ASN A 61 -9.78 -2.71 10.83
C ASN A 61 -9.13 -1.37 10.45
N THR A 62 -7.80 -1.31 10.39
CA THR A 62 -7.10 -0.12 9.92
C THR A 62 -7.32 0.02 8.41
N PRO A 63 -7.88 1.15 7.92
CA PRO A 63 -8.24 1.31 6.50
C PRO A 63 -7.06 1.11 5.53
N GLY A 64 -5.84 1.44 5.95
CA GLY A 64 -4.63 1.23 5.15
C GLY A 64 -4.31 -0.24 4.84
N ARG A 65 -4.67 -1.18 5.72
CA ARG A 65 -4.47 -2.62 5.48
C ARG A 65 -5.41 -3.12 4.38
N TRP A 66 -6.66 -2.66 4.40
CA TRP A 66 -7.65 -2.96 3.38
C TRP A 66 -7.26 -2.37 2.02
N ALA A 67 -6.78 -1.12 1.99
CA ALA A 67 -6.27 -0.52 0.76
C ALA A 67 -5.14 -1.36 0.12
N LEU A 68 -4.23 -1.92 0.93
CA LEU A 68 -3.16 -2.80 0.45
C LEU A 68 -3.70 -4.13 -0.09
N ILE A 69 -4.66 -4.77 0.60
CA ILE A 69 -5.32 -5.99 0.08
C ILE A 69 -5.99 -5.70 -1.27
N VAL A 70 -6.76 -4.62 -1.35
CA VAL A 70 -7.47 -4.24 -2.59
C VAL A 70 -6.48 -3.95 -3.70
N ALA A 71 -5.41 -3.20 -3.43
CA ALA A 71 -4.33 -2.96 -4.39
C ALA A 71 -3.73 -4.27 -4.92
N LEU A 72 -3.41 -5.20 -4.02
CA LEU A 72 -2.82 -6.48 -4.37
C LEU A 72 -3.78 -7.40 -5.13
N PHE A 73 -5.07 -7.39 -4.77
CA PHE A 73 -6.11 -8.11 -5.48
C PHE A 73 -6.27 -7.61 -6.93
N LEU A 74 -6.28 -6.29 -7.12
CA LEU A 74 -6.30 -5.66 -8.44
C LEU A 74 -5.04 -5.99 -9.24
N SER A 75 -3.87 -6.03 -8.61
CA SER A 75 -2.61 -6.47 -9.24
C SER A 75 -2.69 -7.92 -9.73
N VAL A 76 -3.22 -8.84 -8.91
CA VAL A 76 -3.44 -10.24 -9.30
C VAL A 76 -4.37 -10.34 -10.50
N ILE A 77 -5.53 -9.65 -10.47
CA ILE A 77 -6.47 -9.63 -11.59
C ILE A 77 -5.79 -9.09 -12.84
N CYS A 78 -5.06 -7.98 -12.73
CA CYS A 78 -4.34 -7.38 -13.85
C CYS A 78 -3.38 -8.36 -14.53
N VAL A 79 -2.53 -9.04 -13.76
CA VAL A 79 -1.51 -9.92 -14.32
C VAL A 79 -2.14 -11.20 -14.89
N LEU A 80 -3.14 -11.77 -14.21
CA LEU A 80 -3.89 -12.92 -14.72
C LEU A 80 -4.63 -12.59 -16.02
N TRP A 81 -5.25 -11.41 -16.07
CA TRP A 81 -5.96 -10.94 -17.25
C TRP A 81 -5.01 -10.74 -18.44
N ASN A 82 -3.84 -10.12 -18.21
CA ASN A 82 -2.79 -10.01 -19.23
C ASN A 82 -2.32 -11.39 -19.72
N LEU A 83 -2.14 -12.35 -18.82
CA LEU A 83 -1.75 -13.72 -19.20
C LEU A 83 -2.81 -14.36 -20.11
N VAL A 84 -4.08 -14.29 -19.72
CA VAL A 84 -5.20 -14.85 -20.51
C VAL A 84 -5.27 -14.19 -21.89
N ILE A 85 -5.28 -12.86 -21.96
CA ILE A 85 -5.32 -12.15 -23.24
C ILE A 85 -4.12 -12.52 -24.12
N GLN A 86 -2.92 -12.56 -23.54
CA GLN A 86 -1.70 -12.86 -24.30
C GLN A 86 -1.77 -14.26 -24.91
N VAL A 87 -2.25 -15.27 -24.16
CA VAL A 87 -2.46 -16.63 -24.69
C VAL A 87 -3.50 -16.64 -25.80
N LEU A 88 -4.62 -15.93 -25.62
CA LEU A 88 -5.67 -15.84 -26.64
C LEU A 88 -5.18 -15.19 -27.94
N TYR A 89 -4.32 -14.18 -27.83
CA TYR A 89 -3.71 -13.49 -28.96
C TYR A 89 -2.72 -14.39 -29.72
N GLU A 90 -1.78 -15.02 -29.00
CA GLU A 90 -0.76 -15.89 -29.60
C GLU A 90 -1.38 -17.14 -30.25
N CYS A 91 -2.48 -17.66 -29.69
CA CYS A 91 -3.22 -18.77 -30.28
C CYS A 91 -4.17 -18.35 -31.41
N ALA A 92 -4.16 -17.08 -31.84
CA ALA A 92 -5.02 -16.53 -32.88
C ALA A 92 -6.52 -16.78 -32.63
N VAL A 93 -6.93 -16.91 -31.36
CA VAL A 93 -8.34 -17.07 -30.95
C VAL A 93 -9.05 -15.72 -31.02
N THR A 94 -8.30 -14.64 -30.80
CA THR A 94 -8.81 -13.25 -30.81
C THR A 94 -8.18 -12.46 -31.94
N SER A 95 -9.00 -11.64 -32.63
CA SER A 95 -8.48 -10.67 -33.60
C SER A 95 -7.67 -9.57 -32.90
N GLY A 96 -6.77 -8.90 -33.63
CA GLY A 96 -5.97 -7.80 -33.09
C GLY A 96 -6.81 -6.68 -32.46
N ASN A 97 -7.95 -6.35 -33.06
CA ASN A 97 -8.84 -5.30 -32.53
C ASN A 97 -9.53 -5.70 -31.22
N PHE A 98 -9.92 -6.96 -31.11
CA PHE A 98 -10.51 -7.47 -29.87
C PHE A 98 -9.46 -7.58 -28.76
N TYR A 99 -8.23 -7.97 -29.10
CA TYR A 99 -7.09 -7.93 -28.19
C TYR A 99 -6.85 -6.51 -27.64
N VAL A 100 -6.84 -5.50 -28.51
CA VAL A 100 -6.67 -4.10 -28.11
C VAL A 100 -7.79 -3.65 -27.17
N SER A 101 -9.05 -4.01 -27.47
CA SER A 101 -10.20 -3.70 -26.62
C SER A 101 -10.11 -4.36 -25.24
N LEU A 102 -9.72 -5.65 -25.19
CA LEU A 102 -9.54 -6.38 -23.93
C LEU A 102 -8.36 -5.85 -23.10
N SER A 103 -7.35 -5.26 -23.75
CA SER A 103 -6.16 -4.70 -23.10
C SER A 103 -6.43 -3.43 -22.29
N ILE A 104 -7.61 -2.81 -22.46
CA ILE A 104 -8.02 -1.62 -21.70
C ILE A 104 -8.26 -1.98 -20.22
N ALA A 105 -8.94 -3.09 -19.93
CA ALA A 105 -9.25 -3.50 -18.56
C ALA A 105 -8.02 -3.66 -17.64
N PRO A 106 -6.96 -4.42 -18.00
CA PRO A 106 -5.80 -4.61 -17.15
C PRO A 106 -5.03 -3.30 -16.94
N VAL A 107 -5.08 -2.37 -17.89
CA VAL A 107 -4.49 -1.05 -17.74
C VAL A 107 -5.15 -0.28 -16.58
N PHE A 108 -6.49 -0.28 -16.50
CA PHE A 108 -7.20 0.33 -15.35
C PHE A 108 -6.94 -0.39 -14.03
N PHE A 109 -6.94 -1.73 -14.01
CA PHE A 109 -6.64 -2.50 -12.80
C PHE A 109 -5.23 -2.21 -12.28
N ARG A 110 -4.25 -2.12 -13.18
CA ARG A 110 -2.88 -1.73 -12.84
C ARG A 110 -2.85 -0.34 -12.23
N TRP A 111 -3.52 0.63 -12.82
CA TRP A 111 -3.50 2.00 -12.29
C TRP A 111 -4.15 2.13 -10.92
N LEU A 112 -5.30 1.48 -10.72
CA LEU A 112 -5.94 1.46 -9.41
C LEU A 112 -5.06 0.75 -8.37
N SER A 113 -4.42 -0.36 -8.75
CA SER A 113 -3.43 -1.04 -7.91
C SER A 113 -2.29 -0.12 -7.50
N ASP A 114 -1.69 0.58 -8.46
CA ASP A 114 -0.51 1.43 -8.25
C ASP A 114 -0.86 2.64 -7.39
N ILE A 115 -2.01 3.30 -7.64
CA ILE A 115 -2.51 4.41 -6.81
C ILE A 115 -2.75 3.97 -5.37
N LEU A 116 -3.41 2.81 -5.17
CA LEU A 116 -3.69 2.29 -3.84
C LEU A 116 -2.41 1.85 -3.11
N LEU A 117 -1.44 1.26 -3.82
CA LEU A 117 -0.14 0.89 -3.26
C LEU A 117 0.63 2.14 -2.80
N VAL A 118 0.76 3.13 -3.69
CA VAL A 118 1.44 4.40 -3.39
C VAL A 118 0.75 5.10 -2.23
N GLY A 119 -0.58 5.19 -2.23
CA GLY A 119 -1.35 5.76 -1.13
C GLY A 119 -1.18 5.00 0.19
N ALA A 120 -1.17 3.67 0.16
CA ALA A 120 -0.93 2.86 1.35
C ALA A 120 0.48 3.08 1.94
N VAL A 121 1.50 3.14 1.09
CA VAL A 121 2.90 3.37 1.51
C VAL A 121 3.08 4.80 2.02
N MET A 122 2.73 5.80 1.20
CA MET A 122 2.98 7.21 1.52
C MET A 122 2.11 7.74 2.66
N VAL A 123 0.84 7.31 2.75
CA VAL A 123 -0.10 7.85 3.74
C VAL A 123 -0.27 6.92 4.91
N ALA A 124 -0.71 5.68 4.69
CA ALA A 124 -1.09 4.80 5.79
C ALA A 124 0.13 4.34 6.62
N ILE A 125 1.18 3.86 5.95
CA ILE A 125 2.40 3.36 6.62
C ILE A 125 3.16 4.53 7.26
N CYS A 126 3.44 5.60 6.53
CA CYS A 126 4.16 6.76 7.08
C CYS A 126 3.44 7.39 8.28
N LYS A 127 2.11 7.58 8.21
CA LYS A 127 1.33 8.15 9.32
C LYS A 127 1.46 7.29 10.59
N ARG A 128 1.35 5.96 10.46
CA ARG A 128 1.49 5.04 11.59
C ARG A 128 2.90 5.06 12.17
N LEU A 129 3.93 5.04 11.33
CA LEU A 129 5.33 5.13 11.79
C LEU A 129 5.61 6.44 12.55
N HIS A 130 5.03 7.56 12.10
CA HIS A 130 5.22 8.86 12.77
C HIS A 130 4.49 8.95 14.10
N GLN A 131 3.29 8.34 14.19
CA GLN A 131 2.58 8.21 15.47
C GLN A 131 3.44 7.47 16.50
N ILE A 132 4.10 6.38 16.10
CA ILE A 132 4.97 5.59 16.97
C ILE A 132 6.25 6.35 17.32
N ALA A 133 6.78 7.16 16.40
CA ALA A 133 7.96 7.99 16.63
C ALA A 133 7.69 9.28 17.42
N GLY A 134 6.45 9.52 17.88
CA GLY A 134 6.06 10.73 18.62
C GLY A 134 6.13 12.02 17.80
N MET A 135 6.10 11.93 16.47
CA MET A 135 6.13 13.08 15.56
C MET A 135 4.71 13.54 15.21
N HIS A 136 4.53 14.81 14.83
CA HIS A 136 3.22 15.36 14.42
C HIS A 136 2.68 14.65 13.15
N PRO A 137 1.78 13.67 13.28
CA PRO A 137 1.42 12.81 12.15
C PRO A 137 0.44 13.50 11.20
N ARG A 138 -0.19 14.61 11.63
CA ARG A 138 -1.17 15.38 10.85
C ARG A 138 -0.51 16.13 9.69
N VAL A 139 0.57 16.86 9.96
CA VAL A 139 1.29 17.65 8.93
C VAL A 139 1.82 16.72 7.84
N LEU A 140 2.40 15.59 8.25
CA LEU A 140 2.91 14.61 7.31
C LEU A 140 1.80 13.94 6.50
N ALA A 141 0.68 13.56 7.14
CA ALA A 141 -0.45 12.98 6.43
C ALA A 141 -1.05 13.94 5.39
N ILE A 142 -1.05 15.25 5.68
CA ILE A 142 -1.48 16.27 4.71
C ILE A 142 -0.46 16.35 3.57
N GLY A 143 0.85 16.46 3.86
CA GLY A 143 1.88 16.56 2.82
C GLY A 143 1.92 15.35 1.88
N HIS A 144 2.01 14.14 2.44
CA HIS A 144 1.99 12.90 1.64
C HIS A 144 0.63 12.63 1.01
N GLY A 145 -0.46 12.99 1.68
CA GLY A 145 -1.81 12.89 1.12
C GLY A 145 -1.98 13.76 -0.11
N THR A 146 -1.49 15.01 -0.07
CA THR A 146 -1.52 15.92 -1.22
C THR A 146 -0.65 15.41 -2.36
N LEU A 147 0.57 14.94 -2.09
CA LEU A 147 1.44 14.36 -3.13
C LEU A 147 0.81 13.11 -3.77
N ALA A 148 0.24 12.21 -2.95
CA ALA A 148 -0.45 11.02 -3.44
C ALA A 148 -1.71 11.38 -4.25
N ALA A 149 -2.46 12.40 -3.85
CA ALA A 149 -3.64 12.89 -4.58
C ALA A 149 -3.27 13.52 -5.93
N ILE A 150 -2.21 14.33 -5.97
CA ILE A 150 -1.69 14.91 -7.22
C ILE A 150 -1.21 13.80 -8.16
N PHE A 151 -0.46 12.82 -7.64
CA PHE A 151 -0.06 11.64 -8.40
C PHE A 151 -1.28 10.90 -8.96
N ALA A 152 -2.26 10.57 -8.11
CA ALA A 152 -3.46 9.86 -8.51
C ALA A 152 -4.25 10.63 -9.59
N LEU A 153 -4.35 11.95 -9.47
CA LEU A 153 -5.02 12.81 -10.44
C LEU A 153 -4.32 12.76 -11.79
N PHE A 154 -3.00 13.00 -11.85
CA PHE A 154 -2.27 12.95 -13.12
C PHE A 154 -2.29 11.55 -13.73
N TYR A 155 -2.14 10.52 -12.89
CA TYR A 155 -2.19 9.13 -13.35
C TYR A 155 -3.58 8.77 -13.90
N PHE A 156 -4.65 9.29 -13.29
CA PHE A 156 -6.02 9.16 -13.81
C PHE A 156 -6.28 9.98 -15.09
N ILE A 157 -5.67 11.15 -15.26
CA ILE A 157 -5.77 11.89 -16.53
C ILE A 157 -5.06 11.13 -17.65
N ALA A 158 -3.84 10.65 -17.39
CA ALA A 158 -3.14 9.78 -18.33
C ALA A 158 -3.93 8.49 -18.60
N ALA A 159 -4.73 8.08 -17.63
CA ALA A 159 -5.57 6.92 -17.74
C ALA A 159 -6.61 7.07 -18.85
N CYS A 160 -7.41 8.12 -18.71
CA CYS A 160 -8.42 8.52 -19.66
C CYS A 160 -7.81 8.79 -21.05
N LEU A 161 -6.64 9.42 -21.11
CA LEU A 161 -5.94 9.66 -22.38
C LEU A 161 -5.55 8.36 -23.08
N SER A 162 -5.05 7.35 -22.34
CA SER A 162 -4.70 6.07 -22.97
C SER A 162 -5.95 5.36 -23.49
N ALA A 163 -7.06 5.38 -22.75
CA ALA A 163 -8.33 4.82 -23.21
C ALA A 163 -8.87 5.54 -24.46
N ALA A 164 -8.74 6.87 -24.52
CA ALA A 164 -9.13 7.67 -25.69
C ALA A 164 -8.28 7.33 -26.93
N ILE A 165 -6.95 7.21 -26.77
CA ILE A 165 -6.03 6.78 -27.82
C ILE A 165 -6.43 5.40 -28.34
N THR A 166 -6.65 4.43 -27.44
CA THR A 166 -7.06 3.08 -27.81
C THR A 166 -8.40 3.06 -28.55
N ALA A 167 -9.37 3.89 -28.14
CA ALA A 167 -10.65 3.99 -28.83
C ALA A 167 -10.51 4.59 -30.25
N MET A 168 -9.63 5.58 -30.43
CA MET A 168 -9.33 6.15 -31.75
C MET A 168 -8.64 5.13 -32.66
N ASP A 169 -7.64 4.40 -32.15
CA ASP A 169 -6.96 3.35 -32.93
C ASP A 169 -7.94 2.31 -33.47
N ILE A 170 -8.90 1.87 -32.65
CA ILE A 170 -9.94 0.93 -33.07
C ILE A 170 -10.83 1.56 -34.15
N ASN A 171 -11.27 2.81 -33.98
CA ASN A 171 -12.18 3.46 -34.92
C ASN A 171 -11.54 3.78 -36.28
N SER A 172 -10.28 4.22 -36.27
CA SER A 172 -9.48 4.53 -37.47
C SER A 172 -9.38 3.32 -38.41
N TYR A 173 -9.26 2.12 -37.83
CA TYR A 173 -9.17 0.87 -38.58
C TYR A 173 -10.46 0.53 -39.35
N TYR A 174 -11.63 0.92 -38.81
CA TYR A 174 -12.93 0.57 -39.41
C TYR A 174 -13.53 1.67 -40.29
N SER A 175 -13.30 2.94 -39.98
CA SER A 175 -14.07 4.04 -40.58
C SER A 175 -13.51 4.54 -41.91
N GLY A 176 -12.27 4.18 -42.28
CA GLY A 176 -11.63 4.68 -43.50
C GLY A 176 -11.61 6.22 -43.57
N SER A 177 -11.67 6.88 -42.41
CA SER A 177 -11.74 8.33 -42.22
C SER A 177 -10.49 9.03 -42.75
N ASP A 178 -10.59 10.35 -42.95
CA ASP A 178 -9.48 11.22 -43.36
C ASP A 178 -8.24 11.01 -42.47
N TYR A 179 -7.36 10.15 -42.93
CA TYR A 179 -6.20 9.60 -42.22
C TYR A 179 -5.29 10.68 -41.62
N TYR A 180 -5.22 11.85 -42.26
CA TYR A 180 -4.32 12.94 -41.85
C TYR A 180 -4.77 13.67 -40.58
N ASP A 181 -6.06 13.97 -40.42
CA ASP A 181 -6.56 14.69 -39.25
C ASP A 181 -6.62 13.79 -38.01
N GLU A 182 -6.92 12.51 -38.21
CA GLU A 182 -6.92 11.50 -37.16
C GLU A 182 -5.50 11.21 -36.65
N ALA A 183 -4.53 11.01 -37.56
CA ALA A 183 -3.12 10.82 -37.20
C ALA A 183 -2.55 12.02 -36.43
N ARG A 184 -2.91 13.25 -36.83
CA ARG A 184 -2.50 14.47 -36.11
C ARG A 184 -3.09 14.52 -34.71
N THR A 185 -4.36 14.17 -34.56
CA THR A 185 -5.06 14.14 -33.27
C THR A 185 -4.44 13.08 -32.36
N LEU A 186 -4.22 11.87 -32.87
CA LEU A 186 -3.55 10.79 -32.15
C LEU A 186 -2.16 11.20 -31.65
N ALA A 187 -1.35 11.82 -32.51
CA ALA A 187 -0.03 12.32 -32.14
C ALA A 187 -0.07 13.38 -31.03
N LEU A 188 -1.08 14.27 -31.05
CA LEU A 188 -1.29 15.25 -29.99
C LEU A 188 -1.72 14.59 -28.68
N LEU A 189 -2.63 13.62 -28.72
CA LEU A 189 -3.07 12.86 -27.55
C LEU A 189 -1.91 12.06 -26.94
N GLU A 190 -1.10 11.38 -27.77
CA GLU A 190 0.09 10.68 -27.30
C GLU A 190 1.07 11.65 -26.63
N LYS A 191 1.33 12.81 -27.24
CA LYS A 191 2.21 13.83 -26.65
C LYS A 191 1.68 14.31 -25.30
N ALA A 192 0.37 14.55 -25.19
CA ALA A 192 -0.28 14.93 -23.93
C ALA A 192 -0.16 13.82 -22.88
N ARG A 193 -0.48 12.57 -23.25
CA ARG A 193 -0.36 11.37 -22.39
C ARG A 193 1.04 11.24 -21.83
N ARG A 194 2.06 11.38 -22.68
CA ARG A 194 3.49 11.34 -22.31
C ARG A 194 3.84 12.43 -21.30
N GLY A 195 3.40 13.66 -21.55
CA GLY A 195 3.63 14.78 -20.64
C GLY A 195 3.01 14.55 -19.26
N VAL A 196 1.76 14.09 -19.23
CA VAL A 196 1.02 13.79 -17.99
C VAL A 196 1.64 12.62 -17.23
N MET A 197 2.01 11.53 -17.92
CA MET A 197 2.69 10.39 -17.28
C MET A 197 4.05 10.77 -16.73
N THR A 198 4.81 11.62 -17.42
CA THR A 198 6.09 12.14 -16.92
C THR A 198 5.88 12.97 -15.66
N ALA A 199 4.88 13.86 -15.65
CA ALA A 199 4.54 14.64 -14.47
C ALA A 199 4.14 13.74 -13.29
N ALA A 200 3.27 12.76 -13.52
CA ALA A 200 2.88 11.76 -12.52
C ALA A 200 4.12 11.01 -11.97
N GLY A 201 5.02 10.58 -12.86
CA GLY A 201 6.30 9.94 -12.54
C GLY A 201 7.18 10.80 -11.63
N VAL A 202 7.30 12.10 -11.92
CA VAL A 202 8.07 13.04 -11.09
C VAL A 202 7.45 13.18 -9.70
N PHE A 203 6.12 13.37 -9.61
CA PHE A 203 5.44 13.49 -8.32
C PHE A 203 5.55 12.23 -7.46
N VAL A 204 5.42 11.03 -8.05
CA VAL A 204 5.57 9.78 -7.30
C VAL A 204 7.02 9.56 -6.84
N VAL A 205 8.02 9.95 -7.65
CA VAL A 205 9.43 9.88 -7.23
C VAL A 205 9.70 10.84 -6.06
N ILE A 206 9.25 12.09 -6.14
CA ILE A 206 9.37 13.06 -5.03
C ILE A 206 8.66 12.53 -3.78
N GLY A 207 7.44 12.00 -3.94
CA GLY A 207 6.66 11.40 -2.86
C GLY A 207 7.35 10.21 -2.20
N MET A 208 7.93 9.31 -2.99
CA MET A 208 8.65 8.13 -2.49
C MET A 208 10.00 8.46 -1.88
N ILE A 209 10.74 9.45 -2.40
CA ILE A 209 11.97 9.96 -1.76
C ILE A 209 11.62 10.57 -0.39
N SER A 210 10.60 11.43 -0.35
CA SER A 210 10.14 12.02 0.91
C SER A 210 9.69 10.92 1.89
N THR A 211 8.98 9.90 1.41
CA THR A 211 8.59 8.74 2.21
C THR A 211 9.80 7.97 2.73
N ALA A 212 10.81 7.69 1.90
CA ALA A 212 12.02 7.00 2.28
C ALA A 212 12.82 7.75 3.36
N ILE A 213 12.96 9.07 3.23
CA ILE A 213 13.60 9.93 4.24
C ILE A 213 12.84 9.82 5.56
N ASN A 214 11.52 10.01 5.51
CA ASN A 214 10.64 9.97 6.68
C ASN A 214 10.66 8.60 7.39
N LEU A 215 10.68 7.50 6.63
CA LEU A 215 10.82 6.14 7.16
C LEU A 215 12.17 5.96 7.88
N THR A 216 13.25 6.51 7.32
CA THR A 216 14.59 6.45 7.89
C THR A 216 14.71 7.30 9.15
N THR A 217 14.12 8.49 9.17
CA THR A 217 14.05 9.36 10.36
C THR A 217 13.19 8.74 11.47
N ALA A 218 12.05 8.13 11.14
CA ALA A 218 11.23 7.42 12.13
C ALA A 218 11.99 6.25 12.76
N ARG A 219 12.78 5.53 11.95
CA ARG A 219 13.65 4.43 12.42
C ARG A 219 14.71 4.91 13.42
N SER A 220 15.35 6.05 13.20
CA SER A 220 16.39 6.55 14.11
C SER A 220 15.84 6.98 15.46
N ARG A 221 14.58 7.40 15.51
CA ARG A 221 13.89 7.83 16.74
C ARG A 221 13.24 6.71 17.53
N CYS A 222 12.81 5.63 16.86
CA CYS A 222 12.12 4.53 17.52
C CYS A 222 13.05 3.33 17.76
N GLY A 223 13.40 3.07 19.02
CA GLY A 223 14.25 1.93 19.41
C GLY A 223 13.71 0.58 18.93
N ALA A 224 12.39 0.39 18.90
CA ALA A 224 11.74 -0.83 18.41
C ALA A 224 11.96 -1.07 16.90
N LEU A 225 12.19 -0.01 16.12
CA LEU A 225 12.43 -0.09 14.68
C LEU A 225 13.93 -0.17 14.32
N LYS A 226 14.83 0.16 15.26
CA LYS A 226 16.27 0.27 15.02
C LYS A 226 16.88 -1.05 14.50
N ASN A 227 16.44 -2.18 15.04
CA ASN A 227 16.98 -3.51 14.71
C ASN A 227 16.33 -4.15 13.46
N GLY A 228 15.31 -3.53 12.86
CA GLY A 228 14.59 -4.09 11.72
C GLY A 228 15.15 -3.66 10.37
N ALA A 229 15.51 -4.62 9.50
CA ALA A 229 15.86 -4.36 8.10
C ALA A 229 14.63 -4.07 7.19
N LEU A 230 13.40 -4.24 7.69
CA LEU A 230 12.19 -4.12 6.87
C LEU A 230 11.91 -2.69 6.40
N VAL A 231 12.13 -1.69 7.25
CA VAL A 231 11.89 -0.28 6.93
C VAL A 231 12.82 0.25 5.83
N PRO A 232 14.16 0.07 5.88
CA PRO A 232 15.03 0.50 4.79
C PRO A 232 14.76 -0.27 3.50
N LEU A 233 14.45 -1.57 3.58
CA LEU A 233 14.10 -2.35 2.39
C LEU A 233 12.83 -1.84 1.73
N LEU A 234 11.78 -1.52 2.51
CA LEU A 234 10.58 -0.87 1.99
C LEU A 234 10.90 0.47 1.33
N ALA A 235 11.72 1.31 1.99
CA ALA A 235 12.11 2.60 1.46
C ALA A 235 12.85 2.47 0.12
N THR A 236 13.84 1.56 0.03
CA THR A 236 14.60 1.30 -1.18
C THR A 236 13.72 0.73 -2.29
N THR A 237 12.90 -0.29 -2.02
CA THR A 237 12.06 -0.89 -3.08
C THR A 237 10.99 0.06 -3.57
N SER A 238 10.39 0.86 -2.67
CA SER A 238 9.37 1.85 -3.06
C SER A 238 9.97 2.96 -3.91
N PHE A 239 11.18 3.43 -3.58
CA PHE A 239 11.93 4.38 -4.39
C PHE A 239 12.28 3.80 -5.76
N CYS A 240 12.85 2.59 -5.80
CA CYS A 240 13.18 1.92 -7.06
C CYS A 240 11.93 1.71 -7.92
N TYR A 241 10.80 1.35 -7.32
CA TYR A 241 9.53 1.20 -8.03
C TYR A 241 9.06 2.53 -8.64
N ALA A 242 9.07 3.64 -7.90
CA ALA A 242 8.74 4.95 -8.43
C ALA A 242 9.71 5.42 -9.53
N ALA A 243 11.01 5.17 -9.34
CA ALA A 243 12.01 5.44 -10.36
C ALA A 243 11.75 4.62 -11.63
N MET A 244 11.37 3.34 -11.50
CA MET A 244 11.01 2.50 -12.64
C MET A 244 9.74 2.96 -13.35
N ILE A 245 8.74 3.50 -12.64
CA ILE A 245 7.57 4.14 -13.28
C ILE A 245 8.06 5.30 -14.15
N LEU A 246 8.86 6.22 -13.60
CA LEU A 246 9.38 7.36 -14.34
C LEU A 246 10.26 6.95 -15.53
N ILE A 247 11.18 6.01 -15.31
CA ILE A 247 12.09 5.50 -16.36
C ILE A 247 11.29 4.83 -17.46
N THR A 248 10.31 3.98 -17.13
CA THR A 248 9.47 3.32 -18.13
C THR A 248 8.78 4.38 -19.00
N GLU A 249 8.16 5.39 -18.40
CA GLU A 249 7.42 6.40 -19.17
C GLU A 249 8.32 7.33 -19.98
N VAL A 250 9.49 7.71 -19.46
CA VAL A 250 10.42 8.62 -20.15
C VAL A 250 11.23 7.89 -21.20
N VAL A 251 11.85 6.76 -20.83
CA VAL A 251 12.84 6.06 -21.65
C VAL A 251 12.17 5.20 -22.71
N VAL A 252 11.19 4.36 -22.35
CA VAL A 252 10.53 3.48 -23.33
C VAL A 252 9.90 4.32 -24.42
N THR A 253 9.21 5.39 -24.03
CA THR A 253 8.47 6.22 -24.97
C THR A 253 9.38 7.05 -25.90
N ARG A 254 10.57 7.43 -25.44
CA ARG A 254 11.59 8.08 -26.28
C ARG A 254 12.30 7.09 -27.19
N LEU A 255 12.63 5.91 -26.68
CA LEU A 255 13.26 4.85 -27.47
C LEU A 255 12.35 4.36 -28.59
N GLN A 256 11.05 4.24 -28.33
CA GLN A 256 10.05 3.84 -29.32
C GLN A 256 10.00 4.79 -30.52
N THR A 257 10.29 6.08 -30.32
CA THR A 257 10.36 7.07 -31.41
C THR A 257 11.69 7.10 -32.16
N MET A 258 12.77 6.55 -31.59
CA MET A 258 14.12 6.63 -32.18
C MET A 258 14.58 5.33 -32.83
N VAL A 259 14.08 4.18 -32.39
CA VAL A 259 14.70 2.87 -32.68
C VAL A 259 13.64 1.80 -33.00
N SER A 260 12.79 2.06 -34.00
CA SER A 260 11.70 1.14 -34.36
C SER A 260 12.16 -0.22 -34.93
N SER A 261 13.45 -0.42 -35.24
CA SER A 261 13.94 -1.63 -35.94
C SER A 261 15.08 -2.41 -35.28
N ASN A 262 15.59 -2.05 -34.09
CA ASN A 262 16.69 -2.82 -33.47
C ASN A 262 16.21 -3.86 -32.45
N ALA A 263 16.74 -5.07 -32.54
CA ALA A 263 16.56 -6.14 -31.55
C ALA A 263 16.86 -5.66 -30.10
N GLY A 264 17.85 -4.78 -29.93
CA GLY A 264 18.19 -4.20 -28.62
C GLY A 264 17.08 -3.38 -27.97
N TYR A 265 16.12 -2.84 -28.75
CA TYR A 265 14.96 -2.13 -28.21
C TYR A 265 14.01 -3.09 -27.47
N ILE A 266 13.74 -4.27 -28.04
CA ILE A 266 12.90 -5.29 -27.43
C ILE A 266 13.52 -5.81 -26.14
N ASP A 267 14.83 -6.07 -26.15
CA ASP A 267 15.53 -6.54 -24.94
C ASP A 267 15.50 -5.51 -23.81
N ALA A 268 15.67 -4.22 -24.15
CA ALA A 268 15.55 -3.13 -23.18
C ALA A 268 14.12 -3.04 -22.61
N LEU A 269 13.11 -3.10 -23.47
CA LEU A 269 11.69 -3.13 -23.07
C LEU A 269 11.39 -4.24 -22.07
N LEU A 270 11.81 -5.48 -22.39
CA LEU A 270 11.60 -6.65 -21.54
C LEU A 270 12.32 -6.49 -20.20
N THR A 271 13.53 -5.94 -20.21
CA THR A 271 14.30 -5.65 -18.99
C THR A 271 13.57 -4.65 -18.10
N PHE A 272 13.09 -3.53 -18.67
CA PHE A 272 12.34 -2.55 -17.89
C PHE A 272 11.01 -3.11 -17.37
N GLN A 273 10.31 -3.91 -18.18
CA GLN A 273 9.09 -4.60 -17.75
C GLN A 273 9.36 -5.53 -16.57
N PHE A 274 10.39 -6.37 -16.65
CA PHE A 274 10.78 -7.28 -15.58
C PHE A 274 11.12 -6.52 -14.29
N LEU A 275 11.97 -5.48 -14.38
CA LEU A 275 12.37 -4.67 -13.23
C LEU A 275 11.16 -3.97 -12.59
N ASN A 276 10.24 -3.44 -13.41
CA ASN A 276 9.04 -2.78 -12.91
C ASN A 276 8.15 -3.76 -12.14
N MET A 277 7.90 -4.95 -12.69
CA MET A 277 7.15 -6.01 -11.99
C MET A 277 7.86 -6.48 -10.72
N PHE A 278 9.19 -6.64 -10.77
CA PHE A 278 10.00 -7.03 -9.62
C PHE A 278 9.90 -6.01 -8.47
N PHE A 279 10.12 -4.73 -8.74
CA PHE A 279 10.04 -3.70 -7.70
C PHE A 279 8.61 -3.46 -7.22
N ASN A 280 7.59 -3.67 -8.06
CA ASN A 280 6.20 -3.65 -7.64
C ASN A 280 5.91 -4.76 -6.60
N VAL A 281 6.23 -6.02 -6.93
CA VAL A 281 6.03 -7.17 -6.03
C VAL A 281 6.87 -7.05 -4.76
N ALA A 282 8.13 -6.61 -4.87
CA ALA A 282 8.99 -6.38 -3.72
C ALA A 282 8.41 -5.29 -2.79
N THR A 283 7.89 -4.20 -3.36
CA THR A 283 7.23 -3.13 -2.59
C THR A 283 5.98 -3.65 -1.88
N PHE A 284 5.13 -4.42 -2.56
CA PHE A 284 3.98 -5.08 -1.92
C PHE A 284 4.42 -5.99 -0.76
N TYR A 285 5.43 -6.82 -0.97
CA TYR A 285 5.94 -7.71 0.07
C TYR A 285 6.42 -6.94 1.31
N PHE A 286 7.30 -5.94 1.13
CA PHE A 286 7.80 -5.17 2.26
C PHE A 286 6.71 -4.32 2.92
N ALA A 287 5.78 -3.76 2.14
CA ALA A 287 4.66 -3.00 2.67
C ALA A 287 3.75 -3.88 3.53
N LEU A 288 3.45 -5.12 3.09
CA LEU A 288 2.73 -6.12 3.87
C LEU A 288 3.46 -6.49 5.15
N ARG A 289 4.78 -6.72 5.07
CA ARG A 289 5.59 -7.08 6.25
C ARG A 289 5.63 -5.96 7.28
N VAL A 290 5.75 -4.71 6.83
CA VAL A 290 5.71 -3.52 7.71
C VAL A 290 4.31 -3.33 8.29
N ALA A 291 3.25 -3.40 7.48
CA ALA A 291 1.86 -3.22 7.94
C ALA A 291 1.40 -4.33 8.92
N ALA A 292 2.01 -5.51 8.84
CA ALA A 292 1.75 -6.64 9.73
C ALA A 292 2.71 -6.74 10.93
N ALA A 293 3.72 -5.86 11.04
CA ALA A 293 4.64 -5.91 12.17
C ALA A 293 3.91 -5.56 13.47
N ALA A 294 4.14 -6.35 14.52
CA ALA A 294 3.48 -6.16 15.82
C ALA A 294 3.76 -4.78 16.44
N ALA A 295 4.94 -4.20 16.17
CA ALA A 295 5.32 -2.85 16.57
C ALA A 295 4.40 -1.76 15.98
N LEU A 296 3.64 -2.06 14.92
CA LEU A 296 2.64 -1.17 14.32
C LEU A 296 1.19 -1.54 14.70
N GLY A 297 1.00 -2.55 15.56
CA GLY A 297 -0.32 -2.87 16.11
C GLY A 297 -0.83 -1.75 17.00
N ASP A 298 -2.16 -1.57 17.07
CA ASP A 298 -2.86 -0.59 17.93
C ASP A 298 -2.71 -0.90 19.44
N SER A 299 -1.62 -1.53 19.87
CA SER A 299 -1.12 -1.33 21.22
C SER A 299 -0.64 0.11 21.33
N LEU A 300 -1.59 1.06 21.34
CA LEU A 300 -1.39 2.26 22.12
C LEU A 300 -0.78 1.80 23.45
N PRO A 301 0.22 2.49 23.99
CA PRO A 301 0.48 2.36 25.41
C PRO A 301 -0.88 2.60 26.07
N SER A 302 -1.42 1.54 26.68
CA SER A 302 -2.61 1.67 27.51
C SER A 302 -2.30 2.83 28.45
N ASN A 303 -3.02 3.94 28.27
CA ASN A 303 -3.19 4.93 29.34
C ASN A 303 -3.47 4.11 30.60
N GLY A 304 -2.51 4.01 31.53
CA GLY A 304 -2.73 3.23 32.75
C GLY A 304 -1.49 2.69 33.45
N ASN A 305 -0.40 2.37 32.75
CA ASN A 305 0.84 2.05 33.44
C ASN A 305 1.75 3.27 33.42
N HIS A 306 1.36 4.28 34.21
CA HIS A 306 2.40 4.96 34.98
C HIS A 306 3.28 3.85 35.59
N PRO A 307 4.63 3.93 35.53
CA PRO A 307 5.41 3.15 36.49
C PRO A 307 4.74 3.41 37.84
N PRO A 308 4.49 2.38 38.68
CA PRO A 308 3.89 2.61 39.99
C PRO A 308 4.66 3.79 40.55
N VAL A 309 3.98 4.92 40.72
CA VAL A 309 4.56 6.06 41.42
C VAL A 309 4.99 5.40 42.69
N GLU A 310 6.31 5.28 42.91
CA GLU A 310 6.81 4.82 44.19
C GLU A 310 6.07 5.69 45.18
N GLN A 311 5.15 5.05 45.90
CA GLN A 311 4.30 5.70 46.86
C GLN A 311 5.30 6.27 47.83
N GLN A 312 5.60 7.56 47.65
CA GLN A 312 6.62 8.28 48.37
C GLN A 312 6.36 7.93 49.82
N GLN A 313 7.26 7.14 50.41
CA GLN A 313 7.07 6.60 51.75
C GLN A 313 6.66 7.79 52.60
N ASN A 314 5.43 7.72 53.10
CA ASN A 314 4.85 8.71 53.95
C ASN A 314 5.84 8.91 55.09
N TYR A 315 6.62 9.99 55.03
CA TYR A 315 7.52 10.34 56.12
C TYR A 315 6.61 10.57 57.30
N ALA A 316 6.60 9.60 58.22
CA ALA A 316 5.91 9.68 59.47
C ALA A 316 6.34 10.98 60.13
N TYR A 317 5.42 11.93 60.19
CA TYR A 317 5.59 13.15 60.95
C TYR A 317 5.84 12.72 62.40
N VAL A 318 7.08 12.86 62.86
CA VAL A 318 7.48 12.65 64.24
C VAL A 318 6.86 13.80 65.05
N PRO A 319 5.87 13.54 65.91
CA PRO A 319 5.35 14.58 66.78
C PRO A 319 6.43 14.97 67.80
N PRO A 320 6.57 16.26 68.15
CA PRO A 320 7.47 16.68 69.21
C PRO A 320 7.07 16.05 70.56
N PRO A 321 8.03 15.71 71.43
CA PRO A 321 7.76 15.08 72.71
C PRO A 321 7.09 16.10 73.63
N GLY A 322 5.82 15.88 73.96
CA GLY A 322 5.02 16.81 74.76
C GLY A 322 3.90 16.13 75.52
N GLN A 323 4.22 15.83 76.78
CA GLN A 323 3.33 15.72 77.95
C GLN A 323 2.43 14.49 78.12
N GLU A 324 2.77 13.78 79.18
CA GLU A 324 1.96 12.82 79.93
C GLU A 324 0.63 13.46 80.36
N GLN A 325 -0.51 12.86 79.98
CA GLN A 325 -1.72 12.92 80.80
C GLN A 325 -2.41 11.56 80.82
N GLN A 326 -2.06 10.84 81.88
CA GLN A 326 -2.84 9.84 82.60
C GLN A 326 -4.31 10.24 82.72
N TYR A 327 -5.24 9.48 82.15
CA TYR A 327 -6.56 9.28 82.76
C TYR A 327 -7.20 7.94 82.37
N ASN A 328 -7.67 7.29 83.40
CA ASN A 328 -8.20 5.93 83.51
C ASN A 328 -9.73 6.02 83.48
N HIS A 329 -10.45 5.20 82.69
CA HIS A 329 -11.76 4.63 83.09
C HIS A 329 -12.34 3.61 82.10
N SER A 330 -12.49 2.38 82.61
CA SER A 330 -13.75 1.64 82.80
C SER A 330 -14.53 1.04 81.60
N ALA A 331 -14.89 -0.22 81.81
CA ALA A 331 -15.47 -1.19 80.90
C ALA A 331 -17.01 -1.13 80.64
N ILE A 332 -17.42 -2.02 79.71
CA ILE A 332 -18.72 -2.73 79.49
C ILE A 332 -19.84 -1.96 78.72
N PRO A 333 -20.86 -2.63 78.08
CA PRO A 333 -20.92 -3.75 77.11
C PRO A 333 -21.62 -3.42 75.75
N ALA A 334 -21.46 -4.35 74.80
CA ALA A 334 -22.32 -4.76 73.68
C ALA A 334 -23.57 -3.94 73.27
N PHE A 335 -23.62 -3.57 71.98
CA PHE A 335 -24.87 -3.44 71.20
C PHE A 335 -24.63 -3.81 69.71
N GLN A 336 -25.48 -4.71 69.19
CA GLN A 336 -25.71 -4.94 67.75
C GLN A 336 -26.31 -3.67 67.11
N PRO A 337 -26.02 -3.39 65.83
CA PRO A 337 -27.04 -3.57 64.78
C PRO A 337 -26.46 -4.17 63.48
N GLN A 338 -27.12 -5.14 62.86
CA GLN A 338 -28.13 -5.01 61.81
C GLN A 338 -27.65 -4.35 60.51
N ALA A 339 -27.77 -5.12 59.43
CA ALA A 339 -27.42 -4.78 58.06
C ALA A 339 -28.28 -3.65 57.50
N GLN A 340 -27.68 -2.77 56.67
CA GLN A 340 -28.36 -2.23 55.49
C GLN A 340 -27.39 -1.62 54.47
N HIS A 341 -27.80 -1.79 53.22
CA HIS A 341 -27.18 -1.42 51.96
C HIS A 341 -26.78 0.07 51.81
N THR A 342 -26.15 0.31 50.65
CA THR A 342 -26.00 1.57 49.90
C THR A 342 -24.81 2.45 50.25
N THR A 343 -23.73 2.29 49.47
CA THR A 343 -22.77 3.37 49.18
C THR A 343 -22.62 3.54 47.68
N SER A 344 -23.31 4.57 47.18
CA SER A 344 -22.98 5.31 45.99
C SER A 344 -21.57 5.89 46.12
N PHE A 345 -20.64 5.50 45.24
CA PHE A 345 -19.39 6.22 45.09
C PHE A 345 -19.61 7.42 44.17
N THR A 346 -19.85 8.57 44.80
CA THR A 346 -19.67 9.88 44.22
C THR A 346 -18.17 10.10 44.04
N SER A 347 -17.69 10.08 42.80
CA SER A 347 -16.31 10.46 42.48
C SER A 347 -16.09 11.94 42.78
N ALA A 348 -15.14 12.22 43.67
CA ALA A 348 -14.69 13.57 43.97
C ALA A 348 -14.10 14.26 42.72
N PRO A 349 -14.35 15.56 42.51
CA PRO A 349 -13.69 16.32 41.45
C PRO A 349 -12.20 16.45 41.76
N GLN A 350 -11.36 15.89 40.88
CA GLN A 350 -9.92 16.09 40.92
C GLN A 350 -9.59 17.57 40.67
N PRO A 351 -8.72 18.20 41.47
CA PRO A 351 -8.31 19.57 41.26
C PRO A 351 -7.44 19.68 39.99
N TYR A 352 -7.72 20.73 39.21
CA TYR A 352 -6.94 21.18 38.06
C TYR A 352 -5.47 21.33 38.44
N GLN A 353 -4.60 20.49 37.89
CA GLN A 353 -3.16 20.79 37.81
C GLN A 353 -2.96 21.84 36.72
N SER A 354 -2.60 23.05 37.14
CA SER A 354 -2.12 24.12 36.28
C SER A 354 -0.84 23.68 35.58
N TYR A 355 -0.86 23.73 34.25
CA TYR A 355 0.33 23.53 33.42
C TYR A 355 1.38 24.57 33.77
N GLN A 356 2.57 24.11 34.21
CA GLN A 356 3.76 24.94 34.32
C GLN A 356 4.16 25.45 32.93
N ALA A 357 4.25 26.77 32.81
CA ALA A 357 4.76 27.45 31.63
C ALA A 357 6.24 27.09 31.42
N TYR A 358 6.55 26.62 30.21
CA TYR A 358 7.90 26.29 29.76
C TYR A 358 8.67 27.59 29.49
N GLU A 359 9.69 27.91 30.30
CA GLU A 359 10.64 28.99 30.01
C GLU A 359 11.63 28.57 28.90
N PRO A 360 11.85 29.39 27.86
CA PRO A 360 12.89 29.13 26.88
C PRO A 360 14.27 29.55 27.44
N TYR A 361 15.20 28.60 27.37
CA TYR A 361 16.62 28.74 27.70
C TYR A 361 17.26 29.95 26.99
N ARG A 362 17.76 30.91 27.76
CA ARG A 362 18.51 32.08 27.29
C ARG A 362 19.99 31.70 27.14
N ASN A 363 20.51 31.81 25.92
CA ASN A 363 21.92 31.56 25.60
C ASN A 363 22.85 32.44 26.45
N GLN A 364 23.78 31.82 27.17
CA GLN A 364 24.96 32.48 27.72
C GLN A 364 26.06 32.52 26.65
N THR A 365 26.38 33.73 26.21
CA THR A 365 27.65 34.07 25.55
C THR A 365 28.75 34.17 26.60
N THR A 366 29.88 33.50 26.38
CA THR A 366 31.14 33.80 27.05
C THR A 366 32.25 33.92 26.01
N ASN A 367 32.87 35.10 26.05
CA ASN A 367 34.16 35.62 25.55
C ASN A 367 35.04 34.75 24.66
#